data_AF-A0A3C1VHF0-F1
#
_entry.id   AF-A0A3C1VHF0-F1
#
_cell.length_a   1.000
_cell.length_b   1.000
_cell.length_c   1.000
_cell.angle_alpha   90.00
_cell.angle_beta   90.00
_cell.angle_gamma   90.00
#
_symmetry.space_group_name_H-M   'P 1'
#
loop_
_entity.id
_entity.type
_entity.pdbx_description
1 polymer ?
#
loop_
_entity_poly.entity_id
_entity_poly.type
_entity_poly.pdbx_seq_one_letter_code
_entity_poly.pdbx_strand_id
1 'polypeptide(L)'
;MTTLKKSFAGLLAALATTAVFAANPQLPLLNDPVDVSGDFRDFSNFYYLADQLADFDPATHTGKIVWQRSQYSVRHAFDNDMAVVKPAEPNEFPANEYAAFKLNTDPFAGKVTWQIHNEVK
;
A
#
# COMPACT_ATOMS: atom_id res chain seq x y z
N MET A 1 -24.76 22.46 42.85
CA MET A 1 -23.56 22.43 41.98
C MET A 1 -22.61 21.25 42.25
N THR A 2 -22.90 20.34 43.18
CA THR A 2 -22.01 19.22 43.55
C THR A 2 -22.37 17.88 42.90
N THR A 3 -23.61 17.70 42.45
CA THR A 3 -24.07 16.49 41.75
C THR A 3 -23.63 16.45 40.28
N LEU A 4 -23.67 17.59 39.58
CA LEU A 4 -23.25 17.70 38.17
C LEU A 4 -21.75 17.39 37.95
N LYS A 5 -20.89 17.74 38.90
CA LYS A 5 -19.44 17.43 38.87
C LYS A 5 -19.13 15.94 39.06
N LYS A 6 -19.93 15.23 39.87
CA LYS A 6 -19.77 13.78 40.11
C LYS A 6 -20.19 12.96 38.89
N SER A 7 -21.25 13.38 38.19
CA SER A 7 -21.69 12.76 36.93
C SER A 7 -20.67 12.92 35.80
N PHE A 8 -19.98 14.06 35.73
CA PHE A 8 -18.95 14.31 34.72
C PHE A 8 -17.69 13.47 34.94
N ALA A 9 -17.26 13.29 36.21
CA ALA A 9 -16.12 12.45 36.55
C ALA A 9 -16.37 10.96 36.24
N GLY A 10 -17.59 10.47 36.47
CA GLY A 10 -17.97 9.09 36.12
C GLY A 10 -17.98 8.83 34.61
N LEU A 11 -18.46 9.79 33.81
CA LEU A 11 -18.47 9.69 32.35
C LEU A 11 -17.04 9.72 31.77
N LEU A 12 -16.15 10.53 32.33
CA LEU A 12 -14.75 10.60 31.91
C LEU A 12 -14.00 9.30 32.22
N ALA A 13 -14.26 8.68 33.38
CA ALA A 13 -13.68 7.39 33.75
C ALA A 13 -14.19 6.24 32.88
N ALA A 14 -15.46 6.26 32.47
CA ALA A 14 -16.03 5.27 31.55
C ALA A 14 -15.52 5.42 30.10
N LEU A 15 -15.20 6.64 29.64
CA LEU A 15 -14.52 6.86 28.36
C LEU A 15 -13.05 6.41 28.38
N ALA A 16 -12.38 6.52 29.54
CA ALA A 16 -10.99 6.12 29.67
C ALA A 16 -10.81 4.59 29.62
N THR A 17 -11.79 3.80 30.09
CA THR A 17 -11.69 2.33 30.06
C THR A 17 -11.96 1.72 28.68
N THR A 18 -12.75 2.37 27.81
CA THR A 18 -12.96 1.89 26.43
C THR A 18 -11.77 2.17 25.51
N ALA A 19 -10.98 3.21 25.79
CA ALA A 19 -9.79 3.55 25.01
C ALA A 19 -8.64 2.54 25.17
N VAL A 20 -8.58 1.81 26.30
CA VAL A 20 -7.48 0.87 26.58
C VAL A 20 -7.58 -0.43 25.75
N PHE A 21 -8.79 -0.88 25.40
CA PHE A 21 -8.97 -2.10 24.59
C PHE A 21 -8.56 -1.91 23.11
N ALA A 22 -8.56 -0.67 22.60
CA ALA A 22 -8.11 -0.38 21.24
C ALA A 22 -6.58 -0.26 21.12
N ALA A 23 -5.87 -0.07 22.24
CA ALA A 23 -4.45 0.25 22.25
C ALA A 23 -3.53 -0.96 22.45
N ASN A 24 -4.08 -2.14 22.78
CA ASN A 24 -3.30 -3.35 23.02
C ASN A 24 -3.71 -4.43 22.01
N PRO A 25 -3.12 -4.46 20.80
CA PRO A 25 -3.37 -5.55 19.86
C PRO A 25 -3.00 -6.86 20.57
N GLN A 26 -3.95 -7.81 20.60
CA GLN A 26 -3.70 -9.15 21.11
C GLN A 26 -2.45 -9.69 20.42
N LEU A 27 -1.40 -10.04 21.18
CA LEU A 27 -0.20 -10.62 20.59
C LEU A 27 -0.62 -11.88 19.81
N PRO A 28 -0.32 -11.95 18.50
CA PRO A 28 -0.78 -13.08 17.67
C PRO A 28 -0.19 -14.38 18.23
N LEU A 29 -1.01 -15.43 18.30
CA LEU A 29 -0.50 -16.74 18.68
C LEU A 29 0.44 -17.24 17.59
N LEU A 30 1.35 -18.15 17.97
CA LEU A 30 2.20 -18.82 17.01
C LEU A 30 1.32 -19.63 16.04
N ASN A 31 1.35 -19.27 14.75
CA ASN A 31 0.53 -19.79 13.64
C ASN A 31 -0.89 -19.24 13.51
N ASP A 32 -1.27 -18.18 14.23
CA ASP A 32 -2.50 -17.48 13.89
C ASP A 32 -2.40 -16.90 12.46
N PRO A 33 -3.47 -16.99 11.66
CA PRO A 33 -3.48 -16.39 10.34
C PRO A 33 -3.30 -14.87 10.47
N VAL A 34 -2.29 -14.35 9.77
CA VAL A 34 -2.01 -12.92 9.74
C VAL A 34 -2.92 -12.28 8.70
N ASP A 35 -3.75 -11.33 9.13
CA ASP A 35 -4.48 -10.47 8.21
C ASP A 35 -3.54 -9.44 7.58
N VAL A 36 -3.26 -9.62 6.30
CA VAL A 36 -2.41 -8.73 5.49
C VAL A 36 -3.20 -7.65 4.75
N SER A 37 -4.54 -7.58 4.93
CA SER A 37 -5.37 -6.62 4.21
C SER A 37 -4.98 -5.16 4.49
N GLY A 38 -4.47 -4.88 5.69
CA GLY A 38 -3.92 -3.59 6.07
C GLY A 38 -2.73 -3.16 5.20
N ASP A 39 -1.86 -4.11 4.83
CA ASP A 39 -0.65 -3.84 4.05
C ASP A 39 -0.97 -3.32 2.64
N PHE A 40 -2.14 -3.67 2.09
CA PHE A 40 -2.62 -3.19 0.80
C PHE A 40 -3.14 -1.74 0.82
N ARG A 41 -3.25 -1.15 2.02
CA ARG A 41 -3.70 0.24 2.23
C ARG A 41 -2.63 1.10 2.90
N ASP A 42 -1.50 0.51 3.26
CA ASP A 42 -0.39 1.21 3.90
C ASP A 42 0.40 2.02 2.87
N PHE A 43 0.52 3.33 3.12
CA PHE A 43 1.24 4.24 2.25
C PHE A 43 2.76 4.07 2.32
N SER A 44 3.27 3.36 3.34
CA SER A 44 4.69 3.06 3.48
C SER A 44 5.13 1.85 2.65
N ASN A 45 4.20 1.01 2.20
CA ASN A 45 4.51 -0.19 1.43
C ASN A 45 4.76 0.11 -0.06
N PHE A 46 5.70 -0.63 -0.65
CA PHE A 46 5.97 -0.62 -2.08
C PHE A 46 5.21 -1.73 -2.80
N TYR A 47 4.70 -1.40 -3.98
CA TYR A 47 4.00 -2.31 -4.88
C TYR A 47 4.79 -2.48 -6.16
N TYR A 48 4.84 -3.70 -6.70
CA TYR A 48 5.43 -3.97 -8.02
C TYR A 48 4.30 -4.24 -9.00
N LEU A 49 3.86 -3.18 -9.68
CA LEU A 49 2.69 -3.19 -10.54
C LEU A 49 3.10 -3.32 -12.00
N ALA A 50 2.27 -4.03 -12.77
CA ALA A 50 2.41 -4.10 -14.21
C ALA A 50 2.26 -2.70 -14.82
N ASP A 51 3.28 -2.22 -15.51
CA ASP A 51 3.29 -0.89 -16.13
C ASP A 51 2.98 -0.98 -17.62
N GLN A 52 3.72 -1.83 -18.34
CA GLN A 52 3.67 -1.90 -19.79
C GLN A 52 3.89 -3.32 -20.30
N LEU A 53 3.34 -3.60 -21.48
CA LEU A 53 3.60 -4.82 -22.25
C LEU A 53 4.92 -4.67 -22.99
N ALA A 54 5.88 -5.55 -22.72
CA ALA A 54 7.19 -5.54 -23.36
C ALA A 54 7.20 -6.37 -24.66
N ASP A 55 6.49 -7.49 -24.67
CA ASP A 55 6.44 -8.43 -25.80
C ASP A 55 5.19 -9.31 -25.69
N PHE A 56 4.61 -9.71 -26.82
CA PHE A 56 3.46 -10.60 -26.87
C PHE A 56 3.39 -11.39 -28.18
N ASP A 57 3.35 -12.70 -28.04
CA ASP A 57 3.09 -13.64 -29.14
C ASP A 57 1.61 -14.07 -29.11
N PRO A 58 0.80 -13.64 -30.10
CA PRO A 58 -0.61 -14.00 -30.17
C PRO A 58 -0.86 -15.46 -30.53
N ALA A 59 0.10 -16.16 -31.14
CA ALA A 59 -0.07 -17.57 -31.51
C ALA A 59 0.05 -18.49 -30.29
N THR A 60 0.91 -18.14 -29.35
CA THR A 60 1.13 -18.90 -28.11
C THR A 60 0.41 -18.29 -26.90
N HIS A 61 -0.16 -17.09 -27.03
CA HIS A 61 -0.73 -16.31 -25.92
C HIS A 61 0.25 -16.08 -24.77
N THR A 62 1.53 -15.91 -25.11
CA THR A 62 2.61 -15.69 -24.15
C THR A 62 3.25 -14.33 -24.36
N GLY A 63 3.77 -13.74 -23.28
CA GLY A 63 4.38 -12.42 -23.38
C GLY A 63 5.18 -12.05 -22.14
N LYS A 64 5.74 -10.85 -22.20
CA LYS A 64 6.51 -10.23 -21.12
C LYS A 64 5.91 -8.87 -20.81
N ILE A 65 5.87 -8.53 -19.54
CA ILE A 65 5.52 -7.19 -19.08
C ILE A 65 6.70 -6.62 -18.31
N VAL A 66 6.73 -5.29 -18.17
CA VAL A 66 7.63 -4.60 -17.25
C VAL A 66 6.83 -4.24 -16.00
N TRP A 67 7.35 -4.57 -14.82
CA TRP A 67 6.85 -3.99 -13.58
C TRP A 67 7.57 -2.70 -13.26
N GLN A 68 6.86 -1.83 -12.56
CA GLN A 68 7.41 -0.67 -11.91
C GLN A 68 7.15 -0.71 -10.41
N ARG A 69 8.15 -0.30 -9.62
CA ARG A 69 7.98 -0.04 -8.20
C ARG A 69 7.11 1.20 -8.03
N SER A 70 6.04 1.07 -7.25
CA SER A 70 5.03 2.11 -7.01
C SER A 70 4.69 2.21 -5.52
N GLN A 71 4.12 3.33 -5.10
CA GLN A 71 3.67 3.58 -3.74
C GLN A 71 2.39 4.42 -3.75
N TYR A 72 1.57 4.30 -2.71
CA TYR A 72 0.47 5.24 -2.53
C TYR A 72 0.99 6.65 -2.20
N SER A 73 0.31 7.63 -2.76
CA SER A 73 0.50 9.04 -2.46
C SER A 73 -0.87 9.66 -2.22
N VAL A 74 -0.92 10.66 -1.33
CA VAL A 74 -2.16 11.40 -1.11
C VAL A 74 -2.27 12.44 -2.22
N ARG A 75 -3.37 12.41 -2.95
CA ARG A 75 -3.75 13.47 -3.88
C ARG A 75 -4.77 14.36 -3.18
N HIS A 76 -4.33 15.57 -2.86
CA HIS A 76 -5.17 16.60 -2.30
C HIS A 76 -5.93 17.34 -3.42
N ALA A 77 -7.25 17.45 -3.28
CA ALA A 77 -8.14 18.33 -4.02
C ALA A 77 -8.91 19.23 -3.02
N PHE A 78 -9.62 20.24 -3.51
CA PHE A 78 -10.19 21.30 -2.67
C PHE A 78 -11.10 20.77 -1.53
N ASP A 79 -11.85 19.72 -1.79
CA ASP A 79 -12.83 19.10 -0.90
C ASP A 79 -12.62 17.59 -0.72
N ASN A 80 -11.49 17.05 -1.19
CA ASN A 80 -11.29 15.61 -1.24
C ASN A 80 -9.80 15.21 -1.20
N ASP A 81 -9.50 14.19 -0.42
CA ASP A 81 -8.20 13.53 -0.39
C ASP A 81 -8.36 12.09 -0.88
N MET A 82 -7.58 11.72 -1.90
CA MET A 82 -7.62 10.38 -2.48
C MET A 82 -6.27 9.70 -2.39
N ALA A 83 -6.29 8.41 -2.05
CA ALA A 83 -5.15 7.53 -2.23
C ALA A 83 -4.94 7.29 -3.73
N VAL A 84 -3.75 7.61 -4.24
CA VAL A 84 -3.39 7.38 -5.64
C VAL A 84 -2.05 6.67 -5.69
N VAL A 85 -1.97 5.57 -6.43
CA VAL A 85 -0.71 4.87 -6.68
C VAL A 85 0.09 5.63 -7.72
N LYS A 86 1.36 5.90 -7.42
CA LYS A 86 2.33 6.52 -8.33
C LYS A 86 3.62 5.71 -8.37
N PRO A 87 4.41 5.80 -9.45
CA PRO A 87 5.77 5.27 -9.47
C PRO A 87 6.57 5.83 -8.28
N ALA A 88 7.30 4.96 -7.60
CA ALA A 88 8.12 5.34 -6.46
C ALA A 88 9.36 6.07 -6.94
N GLU A 89 9.66 7.21 -6.33
CA GLU A 89 10.87 7.97 -6.67
C GLU A 89 12.13 7.24 -6.16
N PRO A 90 13.27 7.36 -6.87
CA PRO A 90 14.55 6.89 -6.35
C PRO A 90 14.90 7.60 -5.04
N ASN A 91 15.31 6.85 -4.02
CA ASN A 91 15.72 7.39 -2.71
C ASN A 91 17.24 7.50 -2.58
N GLU A 92 17.97 7.05 -3.59
CA GLU A 92 19.43 6.93 -3.54
C GLU A 92 20.14 8.27 -3.82
N PHE A 93 19.55 9.15 -4.62
CA PHE A 93 20.17 10.42 -5.03
C PHE A 93 19.17 11.58 -5.12
N PRO A 94 19.60 12.83 -4.85
CA PRO A 94 18.75 14.01 -5.05
C PRO A 94 18.34 14.16 -6.52
N ALA A 95 17.05 14.43 -6.75
CA ALA A 95 16.43 14.38 -8.09
C ALA A 95 16.99 15.39 -9.11
N ASN A 96 17.66 16.45 -8.66
CA ASN A 96 18.19 17.53 -9.48
C ASN A 96 19.68 17.38 -9.84
N GLU A 97 20.39 16.45 -9.23
CA GLU A 97 21.84 16.29 -9.42
C GLU A 97 22.18 15.39 -10.62
N TYR A 98 21.21 14.60 -11.10
CA TYR A 98 21.38 13.67 -12.22
C TYR A 98 20.24 13.76 -13.21
N ALA A 99 20.50 13.35 -14.46
CA ALA A 99 19.47 13.29 -15.49
C ALA A 99 18.28 12.43 -15.02
N ALA A 100 17.06 12.91 -15.28
CA ALA A 100 15.83 12.25 -14.86
C ALA A 100 15.84 10.78 -15.23
N PHE A 101 15.57 9.94 -14.22
CA PHE A 101 15.51 8.50 -14.34
C PHE A 101 14.52 8.09 -15.43
N LYS A 102 15.00 7.45 -16.50
CA LYS A 102 14.15 6.89 -17.54
C LYS A 102 13.71 5.49 -17.10
N LEU A 103 12.42 5.21 -17.24
CA LEU A 103 11.71 3.99 -16.84
C LEU A 103 12.32 2.66 -17.32
N ASN A 104 13.27 2.68 -18.26
CA ASN A 104 13.98 1.49 -18.75
C ASN A 104 15.30 1.19 -18.02
N THR A 105 15.61 1.91 -16.93
CA THR A 105 16.85 1.77 -16.16
C THR A 105 16.64 1.49 -14.67
N ASP A 106 15.41 1.18 -14.21
CA ASP A 106 15.17 0.67 -12.85
C ASP A 106 15.97 -0.62 -12.61
N PRO A 107 16.96 -0.64 -11.69
CA PRO A 107 17.63 -1.87 -11.31
C PRO A 107 16.66 -2.91 -10.72
N PHE A 108 15.45 -2.49 -10.33
CA PHE A 108 14.36 -3.33 -9.85
C PHE A 108 13.26 -3.61 -10.88
N ALA A 109 13.28 -2.98 -12.07
CA ALA A 109 12.37 -3.36 -13.16
C ALA A 109 12.82 -4.70 -13.75
N GLY A 110 12.28 -5.79 -13.21
CA GLY A 110 12.43 -7.11 -13.77
C GLY A 110 11.66 -7.28 -15.08
N LYS A 111 12.02 -8.32 -15.85
CA LYS A 111 11.18 -8.93 -16.91
C LYS A 111 10.73 -10.30 -16.39
N VAL A 112 9.43 -10.52 -16.26
CA VAL A 112 8.75 -11.78 -15.87
C VAL A 112 7.89 -12.16 -17.06
N THR A 113 8.01 -13.42 -17.41
CA THR A 113 7.24 -14.05 -18.49
C THR A 113 5.93 -14.57 -17.90
N TRP A 114 4.81 -14.26 -18.54
CA TRP A 114 3.49 -14.77 -18.15
C TRP A 114 2.92 -15.59 -19.29
N GLN A 115 2.21 -16.66 -18.95
CA GLN A 115 1.44 -17.47 -19.89
C GLN A 115 -0.02 -17.46 -19.43
N ILE A 116 -0.94 -17.09 -20.32
CA ILE A 116 -2.37 -17.18 -20.04
C ILE A 116 -2.75 -18.66 -20.17
N HIS A 117 -2.98 -19.33 -19.04
CA HIS A 117 -3.65 -20.63 -19.05
C HIS A 117 -5.14 -20.39 -19.25
N ASN A 118 -5.65 -20.67 -20.45
CA ASN A 118 -7.08 -20.86 -20.64
C ASN A 118 -7.48 -22.15 -19.93
N GLU A 119 -8.03 -22.05 -18.72
CA GLU A 119 -8.77 -23.16 -18.13
C GLU A 119 -10.05 -23.35 -18.95
N VAL A 120 -10.04 -24.32 -19.86
CA VAL A 120 -11.27 -24.88 -20.41
C VAL A 120 -11.86 -25.77 -19.31
N LYS A 121 -12.94 -25.30 -18.68
CA LYS A 121 -13.98 -26.16 -18.11
C LYS A 121 -15.34 -25.66 -18.57
#